data_AF-E8X814-F1
#
_entry.id   AF-E8X814-F1
#
_cell.length_a   1.000
_cell.length_b   1.000
_cell.length_c   1.000
_cell.angle_alpha   90.00
_cell.angle_beta   90.00
_cell.angle_gamma   90.00
#
_symmetry.space_group_name_H-M   'P 1'
#
loop_
_entity.id
_entity.type
_entity.pdbx_description
1 polymer ?
#
loop_
_entity_poly.entity_id
_entity_poly.type
_entity_poly.pdbx_seq_one_letter_code
_entity_poly.pdbx_strand_id
1 'polypeptide(L)'
;MGLCSTCYTLKRQDEEYFGGLREAVLERDGYRCRVCDASGRDKWSIIVHHRIPGRSVLKLMLSLCPGCHAKVHRTKAVLSAMPPLLLELWREQHPKGHEQKQLDFSSRKPAAKLIPLFRDEKESSG
;
A
#
# COMPACT_ATOMS: atom_id res chain seq x y z
N MET A 1 -2.32 34.78 26.08
CA MET A 1 -1.76 34.69 24.71
C MET A 1 -2.51 33.60 23.96
N GLY A 2 -2.95 33.87 22.73
CA GLY A 2 -3.69 32.92 21.88
C GLY A 2 -2.85 32.43 20.69
N LEU A 3 -3.34 31.39 20.00
CA LEU A 3 -2.75 30.89 18.76
C LEU A 3 -2.93 31.93 17.63
N CYS A 4 -1.99 32.01 16.69
CA CYS A 4 -2.22 32.75 15.45
C CYS A 4 -3.28 32.04 14.59
N SER A 5 -3.84 32.74 13.58
CA SER A 5 -4.89 32.19 12.70
C SER A 5 -4.51 30.87 12.02
N THR A 6 -3.25 30.74 11.60
CA THR A 6 -2.72 29.50 11.00
C THR A 6 -2.67 28.36 12.01
N CYS A 7 -2.12 28.61 13.20
CA CYS A 7 -2.06 27.59 14.25
C CYS A 7 -3.46 27.18 14.72
N TYR A 8 -4.41 28.11 14.76
CA TYR A 8 -5.80 27.80 15.05
C TYR A 8 -6.42 26.90 13.97
N THR A 9 -6.21 27.22 12.69
CA THR A 9 -6.68 26.40 11.57
C THR A 9 -6.10 24.99 11.61
N LEU A 10 -4.80 24.84 11.84
CA LEU A 10 -4.14 23.54 11.93
C LEU A 10 -4.68 22.71 13.10
N LYS A 11 -4.88 23.32 14.26
CA LYS A 11 -5.47 22.65 15.43
C LYS A 11 -6.90 22.16 15.12
N ARG A 12 -7.74 23.01 14.51
CA ARG A 12 -9.09 22.59 14.12
C ARG A 12 -9.09 21.46 13.10
N GLN A 13 -8.19 21.49 12.12
CA GLN A 13 -8.05 20.41 11.13
C GLN A 13 -7.58 19.10 11.79
N ASP A 14 -6.69 19.17 12.77
CA ASP A 14 -6.28 18.01 13.55
C ASP A 14 -7.45 17.42 14.34
N GLU A 15 -8.21 18.26 15.03
CA GLU A 15 -9.44 17.85 15.74
C GLU A 15 -10.46 17.22 14.79
N GLU A 16 -10.73 17.84 13.63
CA GLU A 16 -11.74 17.41 12.66
C GLU A 16 -11.35 16.08 11.97
N TYR A 17 -10.11 15.94 11.51
CA TYR A 17 -9.71 14.81 10.67
C TYR A 17 -9.02 13.69 11.45
N PHE A 18 -8.34 14.00 12.56
CA PHE A 18 -7.53 13.04 13.31
C PHE A 18 -7.90 12.97 14.79
N GLY A 19 -8.94 13.70 15.24
CA GLY A 19 -9.37 13.72 16.64
C GLY A 19 -8.32 14.34 17.58
N GLY A 20 -7.46 15.23 17.06
CA GLY A 20 -6.36 15.82 17.82
C GLY A 20 -5.18 14.88 18.08
N LEU A 21 -5.13 13.75 17.36
CA LEU A 21 -4.13 12.70 17.57
C LEU A 21 -3.01 12.73 16.53
N ARG A 22 -3.04 13.66 15.55
CA ARG A 22 -2.06 13.64 14.45
C ARG A 22 -0.62 13.67 14.96
N GLU A 23 -0.32 14.58 15.88
CA GLU A 23 1.05 14.71 16.40
C GLU A 23 1.47 13.48 17.21
N ALA A 24 0.59 12.95 18.07
CA ALA A 24 0.86 11.74 18.84
C ALA A 24 1.14 10.51 17.95
N VAL A 25 0.47 10.40 16.80
CA VAL A 25 0.75 9.34 15.81
C VAL A 25 2.14 9.54 15.18
N LEU A 26 2.48 10.78 14.80
CA LEU A 26 3.77 11.10 14.18
C LEU A 26 4.93 10.87 15.16
N GLU A 27 4.82 11.35 16.39
CA GLU A 27 5.83 11.16 17.45
C GLU A 27 6.07 9.67 17.73
N ARG A 28 5.00 8.90 17.91
CA ARG A 28 5.07 7.44 18.11
C ARG A 28 5.81 6.73 16.98
N ASP A 29 5.62 7.22 15.75
CA ASP A 29 6.20 6.66 14.54
C ASP A 29 7.56 7.30 14.18
N GLY A 30 8.09 8.17 15.04
CA GLY A 30 9.38 8.84 14.84
C GLY A 30 9.42 9.76 13.63
N TYR A 31 8.27 10.30 13.20
CA TYR A 31 8.10 11.08 11.98
C TYR A 31 8.60 10.34 10.72
N ARG A 32 8.41 9.02 10.68
CA ARG A 32 8.88 8.14 9.62
C ARG A 32 7.78 7.24 9.10
N CYS A 33 7.93 6.86 7.83
CA CYS A 33 7.01 5.93 7.20
C CYS A 33 7.10 4.55 7.86
N ARG A 34 6.00 4.03 8.40
CA ARG A 34 5.98 2.70 9.03
C ARG A 34 6.20 1.54 8.06
N VAL A 35 6.06 1.77 6.75
CA VAL A 35 6.22 0.74 5.71
C VAL A 35 7.66 0.66 5.19
N CYS A 36 8.25 1.80 4.82
CA CYS A 36 9.54 1.84 4.12
C CYS A 36 10.59 2.65 4.87
N ASP A 37 10.27 3.10 6.08
CA ASP A 37 11.18 3.82 6.97
C ASP A 37 11.71 5.16 6.42
N ALA A 38 11.15 5.63 5.30
CA ALA A 38 11.49 6.94 4.75
C ALA A 38 11.12 8.04 5.74
N SER A 39 12.07 8.89 6.09
CA SER A 39 11.79 10.18 6.68
C SER A 39 11.15 11.08 5.62
N GLY A 40 10.33 12.02 6.07
CA GLY A 40 9.82 13.04 5.18
C GLY A 40 10.95 13.78 4.44
N ARG A 41 10.71 14.24 3.21
CA ARG A 41 11.58 15.24 2.55
C ARG A 41 11.53 16.59 3.27
N ASP A 42 10.41 16.85 3.94
CA ASP A 42 10.12 17.99 4.80
C ASP A 42 9.11 17.61 5.90
N LYS A 43 8.83 18.53 6.84
CA LYS A 43 7.91 18.33 7.98
C LYS A 43 6.48 17.92 7.60
N TRP A 44 6.09 18.06 6.32
CA TRP A 44 4.73 17.82 5.84
C TRP A 44 4.57 16.52 5.04
N SER A 45 5.68 15.91 4.66
CA SER A 45 5.66 14.78 3.75
C SER A 45 5.31 13.44 4.39
N ILE A 46 5.18 13.35 5.70
CA ILE A 46 4.59 12.17 6.38
C ILE A 46 3.12 12.42 6.68
N ILE A 47 2.28 11.48 6.23
CA ILE A 47 0.82 11.53 6.28
C ILE A 47 0.33 10.56 7.34
N VAL A 48 -0.60 11.00 8.18
CA VAL A 48 -1.33 10.09 9.07
C VAL A 48 -2.45 9.41 8.28
N HIS A 49 -2.42 8.09 8.30
CA HIS A 49 -3.36 7.23 7.60
C HIS A 49 -4.27 6.53 8.61
N HIS A 50 -5.59 6.57 8.38
CA HIS A 50 -6.56 5.75 9.10
C HIS A 50 -6.70 4.37 8.46
N ARG A 51 -6.52 3.31 9.25
CA ARG A 51 -6.83 1.92 8.82
C ARG A 51 -8.33 1.70 8.64
N ILE A 52 -9.14 2.39 9.46
CA ILE A 52 -10.60 2.42 9.35
C ILE A 52 -11.01 3.88 9.08
N PRO A 53 -11.52 4.21 7.89
CA PRO A 53 -11.92 5.57 7.54
C PRO A 53 -12.85 6.19 8.58
N GLY A 54 -12.57 7.44 8.97
CA GLY A 54 -13.37 8.20 9.95
C GLY A 54 -13.21 7.77 11.40
N ARG A 55 -12.38 6.77 11.71
CA ARG A 55 -12.17 6.29 13.08
C ARG A 55 -10.84 6.74 13.65
N SER A 56 -10.84 7.93 14.25
CA SER A 56 -9.67 8.54 14.90
C SER A 56 -9.37 7.91 16.26
N VAL A 57 -8.68 6.78 16.25
CA VAL A 57 -8.16 6.10 17.45
C VAL A 57 -6.69 5.83 17.23
N LEU A 58 -5.83 6.17 18.20
CA LEU A 58 -4.36 6.14 18.04
C LEU A 58 -3.83 4.82 17.44
N LYS A 59 -4.34 3.67 17.90
CA LYS A 59 -3.95 2.32 17.42
C LYS A 59 -4.41 1.99 16.00
N LEU A 60 -5.38 2.73 15.46
CA LEU A 60 -5.93 2.58 14.10
C LEU A 60 -5.35 3.61 13.13
N MET A 61 -4.39 4.41 13.56
CA MET A 61 -3.72 5.41 12.75
C MET A 61 -2.22 5.15 12.70
N LEU A 62 -1.59 5.45 11.56
CA LEU A 62 -0.16 5.27 11.35
C LEU A 62 0.42 6.26 10.35
N SER A 63 1.72 6.48 10.45
CA SER A 63 2.48 7.40 9.61
C SER A 63 2.97 6.72 8.33
N LEU A 64 2.64 7.28 7.17
CA LEU A 64 3.05 6.80 5.86
C LEU A 64 3.68 7.94 5.04
N CYS A 65 4.70 7.62 4.23
CA CYS A 65 5.14 8.54 3.17
C CYS A 65 4.10 8.59 2.04
N PRO A 66 4.13 9.61 1.16
CA PRO A 66 3.11 9.79 0.14
C PRO A 66 3.09 8.64 -0.87
N GLY A 67 4.25 8.03 -1.14
CA GLY A 67 4.37 6.87 -2.02
C GLY A 67 3.69 5.62 -1.45
N CYS A 68 3.90 5.31 -0.18
CA CYS A 68 3.23 4.18 0.49
C CYS A 68 1.73 4.46 0.67
N HIS A 69 1.36 5.68 1.06
CA HIS A 69 -0.03 6.09 1.17
C HIS A 69 -0.79 5.97 -0.16
N ALA A 70 -0.17 6.41 -1.27
CA ALA A 70 -0.75 6.27 -2.60
C ALA A 70 -0.89 4.80 -3.02
N LYS A 71 0.06 3.92 -2.67
CA LYS A 71 -0.09 2.48 -2.93
C LYS A 71 -1.28 1.91 -2.18
N VAL A 72 -1.46 2.23 -0.90
CA VAL A 72 -2.60 1.74 -0.12
C VAL A 72 -3.94 2.12 -0.77
N HIS A 73 -4.08 3.34 -1.30
CA HIS A 73 -5.38 3.86 -1.76
C HIS A 73 -5.63 3.82 -3.27
N ARG A 74 -4.58 3.81 -4.10
CA ARG A 74 -4.71 4.08 -5.55
C ARG A 74 -4.35 2.89 -6.44
N THR A 75 -3.71 1.84 -5.91
CA THR A 75 -3.36 0.68 -6.74
C THR A 75 -4.49 -0.34 -6.78
N LYS A 76 -4.81 -0.85 -7.98
CA LYS A 76 -5.81 -1.90 -8.19
C LYS A 76 -5.30 -3.30 -7.82
N ALA A 77 -4.00 -3.49 -7.82
CA ALA A 77 -3.32 -4.73 -7.45
C ALA A 77 -1.93 -4.40 -6.88
N VAL A 78 -1.39 -5.28 -6.05
CA VAL A 78 -0.05 -5.17 -5.46
C VAL A 78 0.74 -6.45 -5.69
N LEU A 79 2.06 -6.35 -5.75
CA LEU A 79 2.93 -7.52 -5.83
C LEU A 79 3.03 -8.18 -4.45
N SER A 80 2.89 -9.50 -4.37
CA SER A 80 3.00 -10.24 -3.10
C SER A 80 4.37 -10.14 -2.44
N ALA A 81 5.39 -9.66 -3.17
CA ALA A 81 6.74 -9.40 -2.67
C ALA A 81 6.89 -8.02 -1.98
N MET A 82 5.83 -7.19 -1.95
CA MET A 82 5.87 -5.90 -1.26
C MET A 82 5.96 -6.07 0.28
N PRO A 83 6.40 -5.03 1.01
CA PRO A 83 6.53 -5.11 2.47
C PRO A 83 5.25 -5.59 3.16
N PRO A 84 5.34 -6.49 4.17
CA PRO A 84 4.15 -7.11 4.78
C PRO A 84 3.10 -6.12 5.29
N LEU A 85 3.53 -5.04 5.96
CA LEU A 85 2.60 -4.02 6.45
C LEU A 85 1.88 -3.30 5.31
N LEU A 86 2.54 -3.08 4.17
CA LEU A 86 1.88 -2.46 3.02
C LEU A 86 0.77 -3.35 2.46
N LEU A 87 1.02 -4.67 2.40
CA LEU A 87 0.03 -5.64 1.95
C LEU A 87 -1.16 -5.72 2.91
N GLU A 88 -0.91 -5.70 4.22
CA GLU A 88 -1.95 -5.66 5.24
C GLU A 88 -2.87 -4.44 5.04
N LEU A 89 -2.31 -3.24 5.00
CA LEU A 89 -3.06 -2.00 4.82
C LEU A 89 -3.82 -1.98 3.49
N TRP A 90 -3.20 -2.49 2.42
CA TRP A 90 -3.85 -2.54 1.11
C TRP A 90 -5.07 -3.48 1.12
N ARG A 91 -4.97 -4.65 1.76
CA ARG A 91 -6.11 -5.60 1.89
C ARG A 91 -7.26 -5.01 2.68
N GLU A 92 -6.97 -4.24 3.73
CA GLU A 92 -8.00 -3.53 4.50
C GLU A 92 -8.80 -2.57 3.62
N GLN A 93 -8.10 -1.84 2.75
CA GLN A 93 -8.72 -0.88 1.84
C GLN A 93 -9.37 -1.54 0.60
N HIS A 94 -8.91 -2.75 0.24
CA HIS A 94 -9.28 -3.49 -0.96
C HIS A 94 -9.68 -4.94 -0.63
N PRO A 95 -10.81 -5.18 0.08
CA PRO A 95 -11.21 -6.52 0.52
C PRO A 95 -11.51 -7.49 -0.65
N LYS A 96 -11.77 -6.96 -1.85
CA LYS A 96 -11.97 -7.73 -3.09
C LYS A 96 -10.78 -7.62 -4.05
N GLY A 97 -9.66 -7.07 -3.60
CA GLY A 97 -8.47 -6.85 -4.40
C GLY A 97 -7.67 -8.15 -4.62
N HIS A 98 -6.90 -8.20 -5.70
CA HIS A 98 -6.03 -9.33 -6.03
C HIS A 98 -4.54 -8.96 -5.91
N GLU A 99 -3.78 -9.84 -5.27
CA GLU A 99 -2.31 -9.79 -5.25
C GLU A 99 -1.73 -10.51 -6.46
N GLN A 100 -0.72 -9.89 -7.07
CA GLN A 100 0.01 -10.46 -8.19
C GLN A 100 1.30 -11.13 -7.69
N LYS A 101 1.54 -12.34 -8.17
CA LYS A 101 2.81 -13.05 -7.94
C LYS A 101 3.75 -12.77 -9.11
N GLN A 102 5.00 -12.45 -8.79
CA GLN A 102 6.05 -12.37 -9.80
C GLN A 102 6.39 -13.80 -10.26
N LEU A 103 6.34 -14.03 -11.57
CA LEU A 103 6.78 -15.29 -12.16
C LEU A 103 8.25 -15.15 -12.54
N ASP A 104 9.07 -16.13 -12.15
CA ASP A 104 10.44 -16.24 -12.61
C ASP A 104 10.49 -17.12 -13.87
N PHE A 105 10.79 -16.49 -15.01
CA PHE A 105 10.93 -17.16 -16.30
C PHE A 105 12.35 -17.71 -16.54
N SER A 106 13.27 -17.49 -15.60
CA SER A 106 14.65 -18.01 -15.69
C SER A 106 14.73 -19.52 -15.47
N SER A 107 13.61 -20.19 -15.20
CA SER A 107 13.57 -21.64 -15.02
C SER A 107 13.99 -22.34 -16.31
N ARG A 108 15.19 -22.93 -16.31
CA ARG A 108 15.68 -23.85 -17.35
C ARG A 108 14.97 -25.21 -17.26
N LYS A 109 13.63 -25.20 -17.20
CA LYS A 109 12.90 -26.46 -17.40
C LYS A 109 13.20 -26.94 -18.82
N PRO A 110 13.39 -28.25 -19.05
CA PRO A 110 13.45 -28.78 -20.40
C PRO A 110 12.25 -28.26 -21.17
N ALA A 111 12.46 -27.78 -22.40
CA ALA A 111 11.36 -27.39 -23.28
C ALA A 111 10.31 -28.49 -23.24
N ALA A 112 9.06 -28.13 -22.93
CA ALA A 112 7.96 -29.08 -22.95
C ALA A 112 7.97 -29.78 -24.32
N LYS A 113 7.81 -31.11 -24.34
CA LYS A 113 7.71 -31.86 -25.59
C LYS A 113 6.64 -31.18 -26.45
N LEU A 114 7.02 -30.76 -27.65
CA LEU A 114 6.08 -30.20 -28.62
C LEU A 114 5.02 -31.27 -28.90
N ILE A 115 3.78 -30.99 -28.49
CA ILE A 115 2.63 -31.83 -28.81
C ILE A 115 2.09 -31.29 -30.13
N PRO A 116 2.04 -32.10 -31.20
CA PRO A 116 1.41 -31.68 -32.45
C PRO A 116 -0.05 -31.28 -32.18
N LEU A 117 -0.42 -30.06 -32.61
CA LEU A 117 -1.79 -29.55 -32.45
C LEU A 117 -2.79 -30.28 -33.36
N PHE A 118 -2.29 -30.94 -34.41
CA PHE A 118 -3.08 -31.71 -35.35
C PHE A 118 -2.42 -33.08 -35.57
N ARG A 119 -3.22 -34.14 -35.68
CA ARG A 119 -2.74 -35.45 -36.13
C ARG A 119 -2.52 -35.36 -37.64
N ASP A 120 -1.38 -35.84 -38.13
CA ASP A 120 -1.13 -35.94 -39.56
C ASP A 120 -2.15 -36.90 -40.18
N GLU A 121 -3.09 -36.36 -40.97
CA GLU A 121 -4.03 -37.13 -41.79
C GLU A 121 -3.30 -37.68 -43.03
N LYS A 122 -2.35 -38.59 -42.82
CA LYS A 122 -1.76 -39.39 -43.89
C LYS A 122 -1.73 -40.85 -43.50
N GLU A 123 -2.89 -41.48 -43.56
CA GLU A 123 -3.00 -42.93 -43.79
C GLU A 123 -4.45 -43.28 -44.12
N SER A 124 -4.85 -43.06 -45.38
CA SER A 124 -5.85 -43.90 -46.06
C SER A 124 -5.87 -43.60 -47.56
N SER A 125 -4.87 -44.11 -48.28
CA SER A 125 -4.94 -44.31 -49.73
C SER A 125 -4.17 -45.59 -50.04
N GLY A 126 -4.80 -46.71 -49.71
CA GLY A 126 -4.45 -48.05 -50.18
C GLY A 126 -5.69 -48.63 -50.86
#